data_AF-A0A1D1Y7R0-F1
#
_entry.id   AF-A0A1D1Y7R0-F1
#
_cell.length_a   1.000
_cell.length_b   1.000
_cell.length_c   1.000
_cell.angle_alpha   90.00
_cell.angle_beta   90.00
_cell.angle_gamma   90.00
#
_symmetry.space_group_name_H-M   'P 1'
#
loop_
_entity.id
_entity.type
_entity.pdbx_description
1 polymer ?
#
loop_
_entity_poly.entity_id
_entity_poly.type
_entity_poly.pdbx_seq_one_letter_code
_entity_poly.pdbx_strand_id
1 'polypeptide(L)'
;MKPMFRIKPYEEEMELFPSSPRKDCSSGLIKVVSILVIFVAGAILGLSVTSHFSRYTSQTEFFPTARYTANWDKDCLSIKNYMEPEQLKHRMTDDELFWRASMVPKKVEYPFKRVPKVAFMFLTRGALPLAPLWERFFQGHDGFFSVYVHSLPGYKLNVSKTSAFHGRQIPSQAVEWGSVSLVDAEKRLLA
;
A
#
# COMPACT_ATOMS: atom_id res chain seq x y z
N MET A 1 3.82 15.46 102.21
CA MET A 1 3.86 14.06 102.71
C MET A 1 4.09 13.12 101.52
N LYS A 2 4.86 12.05 101.69
CA LYS A 2 4.84 10.82 100.85
C LYS A 2 3.44 10.14 100.95
N PRO A 3 3.01 9.16 100.12
CA PRO A 3 3.80 8.14 99.37
C PRO A 3 3.41 8.11 97.86
N MET A 4 3.62 7.08 97.01
CA MET A 4 4.12 5.70 97.19
C MET A 4 4.91 5.19 95.95
N PHE A 5 4.78 3.89 95.60
CA PHE A 5 5.38 3.19 94.44
C PHE A 5 4.50 1.95 94.12
N ARG A 6 4.60 1.41 92.89
CA ARG A 6 4.12 0.05 92.46
C ARG A 6 2.58 -0.07 92.35
N ILE A 7 1.95 -0.94 91.53
CA ILE A 7 2.30 -2.24 90.88
C ILE A 7 1.81 -2.28 89.39
N LYS A 8 2.18 -3.32 88.63
CA LYS A 8 1.93 -3.57 87.18
C LYS A 8 0.82 -4.67 86.96
N PRO A 9 0.55 -5.28 85.77
CA PRO A 9 -0.77 -5.24 85.11
C PRO A 9 -1.48 -6.62 84.86
N TYR A 10 -2.73 -6.58 84.35
CA TYR A 10 -3.45 -7.57 83.50
C TYR A 10 -4.71 -6.87 82.92
N GLU A 11 -5.02 -6.88 81.61
CA GLU A 11 -5.90 -7.82 80.84
C GLU A 11 -7.31 -8.01 81.47
N GLU A 12 -8.47 -7.94 80.78
CA GLU A 12 -8.87 -8.30 79.40
C GLU A 12 -10.11 -7.48 78.89
N GLU A 13 -10.38 -7.55 77.57
CA GLU A 13 -11.68 -7.52 76.84
C GLU A 13 -12.89 -6.65 77.31
N MET A 14 -13.45 -5.80 76.41
CA MET A 14 -14.59 -6.15 75.51
C MET A 14 -15.06 -4.96 74.63
N GLU A 15 -15.77 -5.24 73.51
CA GLU A 15 -16.59 -4.34 72.66
C GLU A 15 -15.89 -3.22 71.82
N LEU A 16 -15.76 -3.41 70.48
CA LEU A 16 -16.63 -2.82 69.44
C LEU A 16 -16.08 -3.01 67.99
N PHE A 17 -16.92 -3.50 67.07
CA PHE A 17 -16.67 -3.58 65.61
C PHE A 17 -16.76 -2.17 64.93
N PRO A 18 -16.10 -1.89 63.77
CA PRO A 18 -16.32 -2.62 62.51
C PRO A 18 -15.12 -2.87 61.58
N SER A 19 -15.37 -3.71 60.58
CA SER A 19 -14.42 -4.15 59.54
C SER A 19 -14.06 -3.05 58.53
N SER A 20 -12.79 -3.00 58.12
CA SER A 20 -12.29 -1.97 57.20
C SER A 20 -12.75 -2.20 55.74
N PRO A 21 -13.18 -1.16 55.01
CA PRO A 21 -13.39 -1.24 53.57
C PRO A 21 -12.04 -1.11 52.84
N ARG A 22 -11.62 -2.16 52.11
CA ARG A 22 -10.43 -2.10 51.25
C ARG A 22 -10.62 -2.93 49.97
N LYS A 23 -11.54 -2.49 49.10
CA LYS A 23 -11.86 -3.18 47.83
C LYS A 23 -11.69 -2.34 46.56
N ASP A 24 -11.23 -1.10 46.67
CA ASP A 24 -11.30 -0.14 45.55
C ASP A 24 -10.04 -0.13 44.66
N CYS A 25 -8.88 -0.57 45.17
CA CYS A 25 -7.62 -0.62 44.39
C CYS A 25 -7.56 -1.83 43.42
N SER A 26 -8.10 -2.98 43.82
CA SER A 26 -8.05 -4.23 43.03
C SER A 26 -8.82 -4.12 41.71
N SER A 27 -9.97 -3.42 41.71
CA SER A 27 -10.84 -3.29 40.54
C SER A 27 -10.19 -2.53 39.38
N GLY A 28 -9.32 -1.55 39.66
CA GLY A 28 -8.53 -0.84 38.66
C GLY A 28 -7.45 -1.71 38.03
N LEU A 29 -6.68 -2.42 38.87
CA LEU A 29 -5.60 -3.30 38.41
C LEU A 29 -6.12 -4.44 37.52
N ILE A 30 -7.23 -5.09 37.91
CA ILE A 30 -7.85 -6.16 37.13
C ILE A 30 -8.24 -5.66 35.74
N LYS A 31 -8.84 -4.46 35.63
CA LYS A 31 -9.20 -3.86 34.33
C LYS A 31 -7.98 -3.61 33.44
N VAL A 32 -6.91 -3.06 33.98
CA VAL A 32 -5.65 -2.81 33.22
C VAL A 32 -5.04 -4.12 32.72
N VAL A 33 -4.98 -5.16 33.57
CA VAL A 33 -4.48 -6.48 33.17
C VAL A 33 -5.36 -7.12 32.09
N SER A 34 -6.70 -7.04 32.20
CA SER A 34 -7.61 -7.54 31.17
C SER A 34 -7.40 -6.85 29.81
N ILE A 35 -7.25 -5.52 29.80
CA ILE A 35 -6.97 -4.74 28.58
C ILE A 35 -5.63 -5.17 27.96
N LEU A 36 -4.58 -5.35 28.77
CA LEU A 36 -3.27 -5.79 28.31
C LEU A 36 -3.33 -7.18 27.63
N VAL A 37 -4.03 -8.13 28.25
CA VAL A 37 -4.16 -9.50 27.71
C VAL A 37 -4.91 -9.51 26.38
N ILE A 38 -6.01 -8.75 26.27
CA ILE A 38 -6.77 -8.61 25.01
C ILE A 38 -5.90 -7.97 23.92
N PHE A 39 -5.13 -6.93 24.26
CA PHE A 39 -4.24 -6.26 23.32
C PHE A 39 -3.13 -7.20 22.80
N VAL A 40 -2.47 -7.95 23.70
CA VAL A 40 -1.42 -8.91 23.31
C VAL A 40 -1.98 -10.05 22.44
N ALA A 41 -3.16 -10.59 22.78
CA ALA A 41 -3.81 -11.60 21.95
C ALA A 41 -4.17 -11.05 20.55
N GLY A 42 -4.72 -9.83 20.49
CA GLY A 42 -5.01 -9.14 19.22
C GLY A 42 -3.77 -8.88 18.37
N ALA A 43 -2.66 -8.47 19.00
CA ALA A 43 -1.38 -8.26 18.31
C ALA A 43 -0.81 -9.56 17.73
N ILE A 44 -0.82 -10.66 18.50
CA ILE A 44 -0.37 -11.97 18.03
C ILE A 44 -1.22 -12.44 16.84
N LEU A 45 -2.56 -12.35 16.93
CA LEU A 45 -3.46 -12.71 15.84
C LEU A 45 -3.24 -11.85 14.58
N GLY A 46 -3.06 -10.53 14.73
CA GLY A 46 -2.78 -9.62 13.62
C GLY A 46 -1.45 -9.94 12.90
N LEU A 47 -0.40 -10.23 13.67
CA LEU A 47 0.90 -10.64 13.11
C LEU A 47 0.82 -12.02 12.43
N SER A 48 0.06 -12.98 13.00
CA SER A 48 -0.15 -14.29 12.39
C SER A 48 -0.84 -14.20 11.02
N VAL A 49 -1.90 -13.40 10.89
CA VAL A 49 -2.57 -13.16 9.60
C VAL A 49 -1.64 -12.53 8.56
N THR A 50 -0.77 -11.60 8.99
CA THR A 50 0.19 -10.91 8.12
C THR A 50 1.22 -11.88 7.50
N SER A 51 1.61 -12.92 8.23
CA SER A 51 2.68 -13.85 7.79
C SER A 51 2.31 -14.74 6.59
N HIS A 52 1.02 -14.95 6.30
CA HIS A 52 0.58 -15.73 5.13
C HIS A 52 0.73 -14.98 3.79
N PHE A 53 0.78 -13.65 3.80
CA PHE A 53 0.88 -12.87 2.56
C PHE A 53 2.31 -12.87 1.97
N SER A 54 3.34 -13.01 2.82
CA SER A 54 4.75 -12.88 2.43
C SER A 54 5.27 -14.02 1.52
N ARG A 55 4.55 -15.15 1.37
CA ARG A 55 5.06 -16.32 0.64
C ARG A 55 4.98 -16.24 -0.90
N TYR A 56 4.37 -15.21 -1.48
CA TYR A 56 4.18 -15.10 -2.94
C TYR A 56 5.33 -14.41 -3.71
N THR A 57 6.39 -13.96 -3.02
CA THR A 57 7.51 -13.23 -3.66
C THR A 57 8.63 -14.13 -4.21
N SER A 58 8.48 -15.46 -4.16
CA SER A 58 9.54 -16.42 -4.52
C SER A 58 9.26 -17.17 -5.82
N GLN A 59 9.34 -16.48 -6.96
CA GLN A 59 9.66 -17.12 -8.23
C GLN A 59 10.79 -16.37 -8.94
N THR A 60 11.96 -17.00 -8.88
CA THR A 60 13.11 -16.79 -9.77
C THR A 60 12.69 -16.97 -11.22
N GLU A 61 13.19 -16.15 -12.15
CA GLU A 61 13.28 -16.56 -13.55
C GLU A 61 14.58 -16.14 -14.22
N PHE A 62 15.04 -17.01 -15.12
CA PHE A 62 16.30 -16.92 -15.84
C PHE A 62 16.16 -15.96 -17.04
N PHE A 63 17.24 -15.26 -17.43
CA PHE A 63 17.16 -14.27 -18.49
C PHE A 63 17.28 -14.87 -19.90
N PRO A 64 16.36 -14.49 -20.82
CA PRO A 64 16.73 -14.24 -22.21
C PRO A 64 16.51 -12.76 -22.58
N THR A 65 17.59 -12.10 -23.00
CA THR A 65 17.55 -10.70 -23.48
C THR A 65 17.06 -10.65 -24.93
N ALA A 66 15.74 -10.63 -25.11
CA ALA A 66 15.14 -10.31 -26.40
C ALA A 66 15.24 -8.80 -26.69
N ARG A 67 16.21 -8.41 -27.54
CA ARG A 67 16.25 -7.07 -28.16
C ARG A 67 15.21 -6.99 -29.27
N TYR A 68 14.02 -6.48 -28.98
CA TYR A 68 13.05 -6.13 -30.02
C TYR A 68 13.33 -4.72 -30.54
N THR A 69 13.98 -4.64 -31.71
CA THR A 69 14.00 -3.43 -32.53
C THR A 69 12.64 -3.30 -33.23
N ALA A 70 11.74 -2.49 -32.67
CA ALA A 70 10.54 -2.09 -33.38
C ALA A 70 10.94 -1.24 -34.61
N ASN A 71 10.41 -1.59 -35.77
CA ASN A 71 10.65 -0.84 -37.00
C ASN A 71 9.64 0.33 -37.05
N TRP A 72 10.08 1.54 -36.65
CA TRP A 72 9.23 2.72 -36.55
C TRP A 72 9.17 3.47 -37.88
N ASP A 73 8.31 3.02 -38.80
CA ASP A 73 7.97 3.81 -39.98
C ASP A 73 6.48 3.69 -40.35
N LYS A 74 5.89 4.81 -40.78
CA LYS A 74 4.50 5.04 -41.22
C LYS A 74 3.35 5.04 -40.19
N ASP A 75 3.25 4.11 -39.24
CA ASP A 75 2.04 4.04 -38.38
C ASP A 75 1.97 5.10 -37.24
N CYS A 76 3.08 5.77 -36.93
CA CYS A 76 3.19 6.66 -35.76
C CYS A 76 2.29 7.91 -35.80
N LEU A 77 1.70 8.26 -36.96
CA LEU A 77 0.85 9.46 -37.14
C LEU A 77 -0.65 9.17 -37.09
N SER A 78 -1.05 7.90 -36.94
CA SER A 78 -2.47 7.53 -36.85
C SER A 78 -3.10 8.03 -35.54
N ILE A 79 -4.22 8.76 -35.63
CA ILE A 79 -5.02 9.19 -34.47
C ILE A 79 -5.38 8.01 -33.55
N LYS A 80 -5.55 6.80 -34.10
CA LYS A 80 -5.81 5.58 -33.32
C LYS A 80 -4.66 5.27 -32.34
N ASN A 81 -3.42 5.42 -32.78
CA ASN A 81 -2.22 5.17 -31.98
C ASN A 81 -1.98 6.25 -30.91
N TYR A 82 -2.53 7.46 -31.11
CA TYR A 82 -2.60 8.49 -30.06
C TYR A 82 -3.69 8.20 -29.02
N MET A 83 -4.79 7.53 -29.40
CA MET A 83 -5.89 7.18 -28.48
C MET A 83 -5.60 5.94 -27.63
N GLU A 84 -4.85 4.98 -28.18
CA GLU A 84 -4.51 3.71 -27.53
C GLU A 84 -3.11 3.25 -27.98
N PRO A 85 -2.03 3.85 -27.44
CA PRO A 85 -0.68 3.44 -27.77
C PRO A 85 -0.39 2.01 -27.28
N GLU A 86 0.00 1.13 -28.21
CA GLU A 86 0.36 -0.26 -27.92
C GLU A 86 1.63 -0.38 -27.05
N GLN A 87 2.46 0.67 -27.02
CA GLN A 87 3.70 0.72 -26.24
C GLN A 87 3.80 2.04 -25.47
N LEU A 88 3.78 1.96 -24.13
CA LEU A 88 3.98 3.12 -23.25
C LEU A 88 5.46 3.50 -23.04
N LYS A 89 6.37 2.92 -23.82
CA LYS A 89 7.81 3.14 -23.69
C LYS A 89 8.26 4.37 -24.48
N HIS A 90 8.50 5.47 -23.78
CA HIS A 90 9.18 6.65 -24.34
C HIS A 90 10.69 6.64 -24.01
N ARG A 91 11.44 7.51 -24.70
CA ARG A 91 12.85 7.82 -24.42
C ARG A 91 13.06 9.21 -23.80
N MET A 92 11.97 9.92 -23.52
CA MET A 92 12.00 11.27 -22.95
C MET A 92 12.56 11.28 -21.53
N THR A 93 13.23 12.36 -21.15
CA THR A 93 13.59 12.64 -19.75
C THR A 93 12.36 13.04 -18.94
N ASP A 94 12.48 13.09 -17.61
CA ASP A 94 11.39 13.54 -16.74
C ASP A 94 10.99 15.00 -17.04
N ASP A 95 11.95 15.89 -17.28
CA ASP A 95 11.66 17.30 -17.60
C ASP A 95 10.92 17.43 -18.93
N GLU A 96 11.32 16.68 -19.96
CA GLU A 96 10.63 16.63 -21.25
C GLU A 96 9.21 16.06 -21.11
N LEU A 97 9.06 14.98 -20.33
CA LEU A 97 7.79 14.31 -20.06
C LEU A 97 6.82 15.25 -19.32
N PHE A 98 7.27 15.85 -18.21
CA PHE A 98 6.46 16.78 -17.41
C PHE A 98 6.15 18.07 -18.16
N TRP A 99 7.08 18.58 -18.97
CA TRP A 99 6.81 19.71 -19.87
C TRP A 99 5.69 19.36 -20.87
N ARG A 100 5.71 18.16 -21.46
CA ARG A 100 4.64 17.71 -22.36
C ARG A 100 3.30 17.55 -21.65
N ALA A 101 3.28 16.98 -20.45
CA ALA A 101 2.06 16.84 -19.64
C ALA A 101 1.46 18.19 -19.21
N SER A 102 2.28 19.24 -19.07
CA SER A 102 1.81 20.59 -18.79
C SER A 102 1.04 21.27 -19.94
N MET A 103 1.10 20.71 -21.16
CA MET A 103 0.44 21.30 -22.33
C MET A 103 -1.04 20.96 -22.42
N VAL A 104 -1.90 21.97 -22.22
CA VAL A 104 -3.35 21.83 -22.41
C VAL A 104 -3.71 21.94 -23.91
N PRO A 105 -4.42 20.96 -24.50
CA PRO A 105 -4.85 21.05 -25.90
C PRO A 105 -5.90 22.16 -26.08
N LYS A 106 -5.57 23.17 -26.88
CA LYS A 106 -6.44 24.34 -27.15
C LYS A 106 -7.62 24.08 -28.10
N LYS A 107 -7.76 22.87 -28.64
CA LYS A 107 -8.91 22.50 -29.49
C LYS A 107 -10.06 22.01 -28.60
N VAL A 108 -11.19 22.73 -28.69
CA VAL A 108 -12.43 22.40 -27.96
C VAL A 108 -13.02 21.06 -28.44
N GLU A 109 -12.90 20.77 -29.73
CA GLU A 109 -13.47 19.59 -30.37
C GLU A 109 -12.38 18.61 -30.84
N TYR A 110 -12.67 17.31 -30.69
CA TYR A 110 -11.76 16.22 -31.03
C TYR A 110 -12.18 15.56 -32.35
N PRO A 111 -11.24 15.16 -33.22
CA PRO A 111 -11.55 14.52 -34.51
C PRO A 111 -12.02 13.05 -34.35
N PHE A 112 -12.50 12.67 -33.17
CA PHE A 112 -12.96 11.34 -32.82
C PHE A 112 -13.94 11.41 -31.64
N LYS A 113 -14.89 10.47 -31.61
CA LYS A 113 -15.80 10.32 -30.46
C LYS A 113 -15.01 9.85 -29.24
N ARG A 114 -14.92 10.70 -28.21
CA ARG A 114 -14.35 10.31 -26.92
C ARG A 114 -15.31 9.36 -26.18
N VAL A 115 -14.77 8.25 -25.69
CA VAL A 115 -15.42 7.40 -24.69
C VAL A 115 -14.81 7.78 -23.33
N PRO A 116 -15.61 7.99 -22.27
CA PRO A 116 -15.08 8.16 -20.92
C PRO A 116 -14.30 6.89 -20.51
N LYS A 117 -13.01 7.05 -20.19
CA LYS A 117 -12.14 5.97 -19.69
C LYS A 117 -11.67 6.28 -18.27
N VAL A 118 -11.53 5.27 -17.43
CA VAL A 118 -10.91 5.38 -16.09
C VAL A 118 -9.44 4.97 -16.16
N ALA A 119 -8.53 5.81 -15.68
CA ALA A 119 -7.11 5.49 -15.58
C ALA A 119 -6.82 4.77 -14.25
N PHE A 120 -6.30 3.54 -14.32
CA PHE A 120 -5.83 2.76 -13.18
C PHE A 120 -4.32 2.83 -13.12
N MET A 121 -3.80 3.37 -12.03
CA MET A 121 -2.39 3.69 -11.85
C MET A 121 -1.81 2.85 -10.73
N PHE A 122 -0.79 2.05 -11.03
CA PHE A 122 -0.19 1.12 -10.09
C PHE A 122 1.27 1.49 -9.84
N LEU A 123 1.58 1.91 -8.61
CA LEU A 123 2.94 2.10 -8.13
C LEU A 123 3.37 0.85 -7.35
N THR A 124 4.33 0.08 -7.88
CA THR A 124 4.80 -1.17 -7.27
C THR A 124 6.31 -1.21 -7.08
N ARG A 125 6.77 -2.11 -6.20
CA ARG A 125 8.19 -2.46 -6.07
C ARG A 125 8.59 -3.71 -6.88
N GLY A 126 7.63 -4.37 -7.52
CA GLY A 126 7.82 -5.65 -8.19
C GLY A 126 6.49 -6.23 -8.68
N ALA A 127 6.25 -7.51 -8.41
CA ALA A 127 5.02 -8.20 -8.81
C ALA A 127 3.76 -7.51 -8.25
N LEU A 128 2.65 -7.64 -8.97
CA LEU A 128 1.32 -7.19 -8.53
C LEU A 128 0.62 -8.34 -7.79
N PRO A 129 0.63 -8.40 -6.44
CA PRO A 129 0.05 -9.52 -5.70
C PRO A 129 -1.46 -9.69 -5.94
N LEU A 130 -2.15 -8.59 -6.25
CA LEU A 130 -3.59 -8.58 -6.55
C LEU A 130 -3.89 -8.66 -8.05
N ALA A 131 -2.90 -8.94 -8.93
CA ALA A 131 -3.14 -9.05 -10.37
C ALA A 131 -4.32 -9.99 -10.72
N PRO A 132 -4.48 -11.19 -10.13
CA PRO A 132 -5.62 -12.07 -10.45
C PRO A 132 -6.99 -11.50 -10.08
N LEU A 133 -7.06 -10.58 -9.10
CA LEU A 133 -8.29 -9.87 -8.75
C LEU A 133 -8.58 -8.77 -9.79
N TRP A 134 -7.56 -7.99 -10.12
CA TRP A 134 -7.67 -6.92 -11.11
C TRP A 134 -7.96 -7.46 -12.53
N GLU A 135 -7.39 -8.59 -12.92
CA GLU A 135 -7.69 -9.25 -14.20
C GLU A 135 -9.17 -9.61 -14.32
N ARG A 136 -9.79 -10.14 -13.24
CA ARG A 136 -11.24 -10.42 -13.20
C ARG A 136 -12.08 -9.14 -13.24
N PHE A 137 -11.61 -8.06 -12.61
CA PHE A 137 -12.29 -6.76 -12.64
C PHE A 137 -12.25 -6.14 -14.05
N PHE A 138 -11.11 -6.22 -14.75
CA PHE A 138 -10.93 -5.68 -16.09
C PHE A 138 -11.55 -6.54 -17.21
N GLN A 139 -11.75 -7.83 -16.97
CA GLN A 139 -12.30 -8.76 -17.95
C GLN A 139 -13.66 -8.27 -18.52
N GLY A 140 -13.74 -8.10 -19.84
CA GLY A 140 -14.95 -7.67 -20.55
C GLY A 140 -15.22 -6.16 -20.51
N HIS A 141 -14.35 -5.36 -19.89
CA HIS A 141 -14.47 -3.90 -19.81
C HIS A 141 -13.50 -3.15 -20.74
N ASP A 142 -12.97 -3.86 -21.75
CA ASP A 142 -12.00 -3.32 -22.71
C ASP A 142 -12.49 -2.01 -23.36
N GLY A 143 -11.59 -1.02 -23.44
CA GLY A 143 -11.91 0.30 -23.95
C GLY A 143 -12.59 1.27 -22.96
N PHE A 144 -12.99 0.83 -21.77
CA PHE A 144 -13.49 1.72 -20.70
C PHE A 144 -12.45 2.06 -19.62
N PHE A 145 -11.26 1.48 -19.72
CA PHE A 145 -10.16 1.75 -18.80
C PHE A 145 -8.82 1.89 -19.54
N SER A 146 -7.82 2.40 -18.83
CA SER A 146 -6.41 2.35 -19.22
C SER A 146 -5.59 2.01 -17.98
N VAL A 147 -4.65 1.07 -18.09
CA VAL A 147 -3.76 0.66 -16.99
C VAL A 147 -2.37 1.26 -17.22
N TYR A 148 -1.75 1.75 -16.15
CA TYR A 148 -0.38 2.25 -16.12
C TYR A 148 0.35 1.66 -14.90
N VAL A 149 1.55 1.12 -15.10
CA VAL A 149 2.34 0.49 -14.04
C VAL A 149 3.73 1.12 -13.95
N HIS A 150 4.02 1.75 -12.81
CA HIS A 150 5.37 2.16 -12.42
C HIS A 150 5.95 1.11 -11.47
N SER A 151 7.12 0.55 -11.80
CA SER A 151 7.76 -0.50 -10.99
C SER A 151 9.20 -0.12 -10.60
N LEU A 152 9.90 -0.99 -9.86
CA LEU A 152 11.35 -0.86 -9.69
C LEU A 152 12.06 -0.87 -11.07
N PRO A 153 13.13 -0.07 -11.28
CA PRO A 153 13.92 -0.12 -12.50
C PRO A 153 14.45 -1.52 -12.81
N GLY A 154 14.39 -1.92 -14.09
CA GLY A 154 14.83 -3.24 -14.54
C GLY A 154 13.87 -4.40 -14.22
N TYR A 155 12.91 -4.23 -13.31
CA TYR A 155 11.83 -5.19 -13.11
C TYR A 155 11.00 -5.32 -14.40
N LYS A 156 10.52 -6.52 -14.72
CA LYS A 156 9.64 -6.80 -15.85
C LYS A 156 8.41 -7.53 -15.33
N LEU A 157 7.22 -7.03 -15.62
CA LEU A 157 6.00 -7.77 -15.32
C LEU A 157 5.93 -9.02 -16.20
N ASN A 158 5.91 -10.20 -15.57
CA ASN A 158 5.61 -11.46 -16.23
C ASN A 158 4.09 -11.67 -16.25
N VAL A 159 3.44 -11.31 -17.36
CA VAL A 159 1.98 -11.40 -17.54
C VAL A 159 1.65 -11.93 -18.93
N SER A 160 0.51 -12.62 -19.07
CA SER A 160 0.01 -13.09 -20.38
C SER A 160 -0.20 -11.91 -21.32
N LYS A 161 -0.05 -12.14 -22.63
CA LYS A 161 -0.40 -11.16 -23.69
C LYS A 161 -1.87 -10.71 -23.64
N THR A 162 -2.75 -11.52 -23.04
CA THR A 162 -4.17 -11.24 -22.84
C THR A 162 -4.47 -10.51 -21.53
N SER A 163 -3.47 -10.26 -20.68
CA SER A 163 -3.64 -9.57 -19.40
C SER A 163 -3.81 -8.07 -19.60
N ALA A 164 -4.69 -7.44 -18.81
CA ALA A 164 -4.85 -5.99 -18.78
C ALA A 164 -3.53 -5.23 -18.45
N PHE A 165 -2.56 -5.90 -17.82
CA PHE A 165 -1.25 -5.35 -17.48
C PHE A 165 -0.19 -5.47 -18.61
N HIS A 166 -0.47 -6.22 -19.68
CA HIS A 166 0.51 -6.46 -20.74
C HIS A 166 0.86 -5.18 -21.51
N GLY A 167 2.16 -4.88 -21.62
CA GLY A 167 2.64 -3.66 -22.30
C GLY A 167 2.37 -2.35 -21.55
N ARG A 168 1.71 -2.40 -20.38
CA ARG A 168 1.25 -1.23 -19.61
C ARG A 168 2.29 -0.68 -18.61
N GLN A 169 3.52 -1.16 -18.67
CA GLN A 169 4.62 -0.71 -17.80
C GLN A 169 5.32 0.52 -18.39
N ILE A 170 5.37 1.63 -17.64
CA ILE A 170 6.02 2.88 -18.05
C ILE A 170 7.53 2.87 -17.74
N PRO A 171 8.35 3.71 -18.40
CA PRO A 171 9.71 4.00 -17.96
C PRO A 171 9.70 4.47 -16.49
N SER A 172 10.30 3.66 -15.62
CA SER A 172 10.21 3.82 -14.16
C SER A 172 11.57 4.08 -13.54
N GLN A 173 11.61 4.84 -12.44
CA GLN A 173 12.83 5.15 -11.68
C GLN A 173 12.80 4.52 -10.28
N ALA A 174 13.92 4.61 -9.54
CA ALA A 174 13.98 4.11 -8.17
C ALA A 174 13.13 4.99 -7.24
N VAL A 175 12.38 4.36 -6.32
CA VAL A 175 11.44 5.05 -5.44
C VAL A 175 11.61 4.58 -4.00
N GLU A 176 11.90 5.51 -3.10
CA GLU A 176 11.97 5.28 -1.65
C GLU A 176 10.70 5.75 -0.96
N TRP A 177 10.20 4.95 -0.01
CA TRP A 177 8.97 5.26 0.70
C TRP A 177 9.16 6.44 1.65
N GLY A 178 8.21 7.38 1.67
CA GLY A 178 8.33 8.63 2.43
C GLY A 178 9.30 9.67 1.86
N SER A 179 9.87 9.43 0.67
CA SER A 179 10.78 10.37 -0.02
C SER A 179 10.07 11.13 -1.17
N VAL A 180 10.69 12.23 -1.62
CA VAL A 180 10.21 13.01 -2.78
C VAL A 180 10.14 12.18 -4.08
N SER A 181 10.99 11.15 -4.22
CA SER A 181 10.99 10.26 -5.39
C SER A 181 9.64 9.54 -5.63
N LEU A 182 8.83 9.39 -4.58
CA LEU A 182 7.48 8.85 -4.67
C LEU A 182 6.52 9.81 -5.39
N VAL A 183 6.61 11.11 -5.12
CA VAL A 183 5.85 12.16 -5.82
C VAL A 183 6.28 12.23 -7.29
N ASP A 184 7.57 12.08 -7.59
CA ASP A 184 8.02 12.02 -8.99
C ASP A 184 7.54 10.77 -9.72
N ALA A 185 7.38 9.64 -9.03
CA ALA A 185 6.80 8.44 -9.63
C ALA A 185 5.28 8.58 -9.91
N GLU A 186 4.55 9.25 -9.02
CA GLU A 186 3.15 9.63 -9.27
C GLU A 186 3.03 10.60 -10.46
N LYS A 187 3.92 11.60 -10.54
CA LYS A 187 4.00 12.51 -11.70
C LYS A 187 4.30 11.76 -13.00
N ARG A 188 5.19 10.76 -13.00
CA ARG A 188 5.47 9.92 -14.19
C ARG A 188 4.28 9.06 -14.62
N LEU A 189 3.41 8.66 -13.69
CA LEU A 189 2.16 7.97 -14.03
C LEU A 189 1.14 8.91 -14.69
N LEU A 190 1.13 10.20 -14.30
CA LEU A 190 0.20 11.22 -14.78
C LEU A 190 0.57 11.90 -16.10
N ALA A 191 1.77 11.65 -16.64
CA ALA A 191 2.39 12.47 -17.69
C ALA A 191 2.46 11.82 -19.09
#